data_AF-A0A1X7T3N4-F1
#
_entry.id   AF-A0A1X7T3N4-F1
#
_cell.length_a   1.000
_cell.length_b   1.000
_cell.length_c   1.000
_cell.angle_alpha   90.00
_cell.angle_beta   90.00
_cell.angle_gamma   90.00
#
_symmetry.space_group_name_H-M   'P 1'
#
loop_
_entity.id
_entity.type
_entity.pdbx_description
1 polymer ?
#
loop_
_entity_poly.entity_id
_entity_poly.type
_entity_poly.pdbx_seq_one_letter_code
_entity_poly.pdbx_strand_id
1 'polypeptide(L)'
;KQRVSLARAVYQESDVYLLDDPLSAVDSHVGKHIFDKVIGPEGVLKGKVRILVTHGIGFLSQCDKIIVMSNGRITEVGSYNELIEQNGTFAELLHNYGTTKVNEDGDEEKRYSSSTDFQGDEKTVAIEAKEDEEHKKKSSFLTGEEKVKSGNIRLSVLNSYIKSCTYYISLLITFFYMLSSGAAVSQNVWLAHWSNTQDNNNNDNDSFNNDDLALNLGVYGLFGVLQAAAVLGFSFSLAIGSLKASVKLHDGMLSNILRSPMSFFDTTPLGRILNRFSKVKKRASTVYDGFILYNYKD
;
A
#
# COMPACT_ATOMS: atom_id res chain seq x y z
N LYS A 1 5.97 8.44 -17.90
CA LYS A 1 6.41 7.02 -17.87
C LYS A 1 6.90 6.55 -19.25
N GLN A 2 6.11 6.68 -20.31
CA GLN A 2 6.46 6.25 -21.68
C GLN A 2 7.77 6.88 -22.21
N ARG A 3 7.95 8.21 -22.07
CA ARG A 3 9.21 8.91 -22.43
C ARG A 3 10.46 8.37 -21.73
N VAL A 4 10.34 8.00 -20.46
CA VAL A 4 11.46 7.41 -19.69
C VAL A 4 11.78 6.01 -20.18
N SER A 5 10.76 5.22 -20.53
CA SER A 5 10.95 3.89 -21.12
C SER A 5 11.63 3.97 -22.49
N LEU A 6 11.19 4.90 -23.34
CA LEU A 6 11.82 5.15 -24.65
C LEU A 6 13.27 5.60 -24.49
N ALA A 7 13.55 6.55 -23.59
CA ALA A 7 14.91 7.00 -23.32
C ALA A 7 15.82 5.87 -22.84
N ARG A 8 15.32 4.97 -21.97
CA ARG A 8 16.06 3.78 -21.54
C ARG A 8 16.37 2.83 -22.69
N ALA A 9 15.42 2.61 -23.59
CA ALA A 9 15.64 1.77 -24.76
C ALA A 9 16.71 2.38 -25.68
N VAL A 10 16.60 3.67 -26.01
CA VAL A 10 17.56 4.38 -26.87
C VAL A 10 18.96 4.33 -26.28
N TYR A 11 19.10 4.59 -24.98
CA TYR A 11 20.38 4.58 -24.27
C TYR A 11 21.09 3.22 -24.27
N GLN A 12 20.36 2.12 -24.49
CA GLN A 12 20.94 0.77 -24.52
C GLN A 12 21.74 0.48 -25.82
N GLU A 13 21.58 1.29 -26.88
CA GLU A 13 22.27 1.15 -28.18
C GLU A 13 22.17 -0.24 -28.83
N SER A 14 21.02 -0.91 -28.69
CA SER A 14 20.74 -2.20 -29.32
C SER A 14 20.75 -2.16 -30.85
N ASP A 15 20.89 -3.31 -31.51
CA ASP A 15 20.81 -3.39 -32.98
C ASP A 15 19.37 -3.38 -33.51
N VAL A 16 18.43 -3.89 -32.70
CA VAL A 16 17.01 -4.01 -33.03
C VAL A 16 16.17 -3.35 -31.94
N TYR A 17 15.23 -2.52 -32.36
CA TYR A 17 14.27 -1.82 -31.50
C TYR A 17 12.85 -2.27 -31.82
N LEU A 18 12.17 -2.81 -30.81
CA LEU A 18 10.75 -3.15 -30.86
C LEU A 18 9.99 -2.09 -30.04
N LEU A 19 9.16 -1.30 -30.71
CA LEU A 19 8.43 -0.20 -30.10
C LEU A 19 6.94 -0.49 -30.18
N ASP A 20 6.33 -0.84 -29.04
CA ASP A 20 4.90 -1.05 -28.91
C ASP A 20 4.21 0.26 -28.50
N ASP A 21 3.59 0.90 -29.48
CA ASP A 21 2.85 2.16 -29.41
C ASP A 21 3.52 3.25 -28.54
N PRO A 22 4.74 3.71 -28.89
CA PRO A 22 5.53 4.61 -28.07
C PRO A 22 4.98 6.05 -27.98
N LEU A 23 4.03 6.42 -28.85
CA LEU A 23 3.54 7.79 -29.03
C LEU A 23 2.12 8.04 -28.50
N SER A 24 1.42 7.04 -27.95
CA SER A 24 -0.01 7.18 -27.60
C SER A 24 -0.31 8.05 -26.39
N ALA A 25 0.60 8.15 -25.40
CA ALA A 25 0.39 9.01 -24.23
C ALA A 25 1.19 10.32 -24.30
N VAL A 26 1.57 10.75 -25.50
CA VAL A 26 2.23 12.05 -25.74
C VAL A 26 1.39 12.91 -26.69
N ASP A 27 1.36 14.21 -26.42
CA ASP A 27 0.71 15.19 -27.28
C ASP A 27 1.32 15.19 -28.69
N SER A 28 0.53 15.58 -29.70
CA SER A 28 0.94 15.59 -31.11
C SER A 28 2.25 16.36 -31.38
N HIS A 29 2.49 17.50 -30.71
CA HIS A 29 3.71 18.28 -30.90
C HIS A 29 4.93 17.56 -30.32
N VAL A 30 4.77 16.98 -29.12
CA VAL A 30 5.81 16.18 -28.46
C VAL A 30 6.07 14.89 -29.22
N GLY A 31 5.01 14.25 -29.74
CA GLY A 31 5.10 13.06 -30.57
C GLY A 31 5.89 13.30 -31.84
N LYS A 32 5.63 14.41 -32.54
CA LYS A 32 6.42 14.84 -33.70
C LYS A 32 7.88 15.07 -33.33
N HIS A 33 8.14 15.77 -32.22
CA HIS A 33 9.52 16.00 -31.78
C HIS A 33 10.27 14.70 -31.47
N ILE A 34 9.63 13.75 -30.79
CA ILE A 34 10.20 12.42 -30.51
C ILE A 34 10.41 11.65 -31.81
N PHE A 35 9.46 11.68 -32.74
CA PHE A 35 9.59 11.02 -34.02
C PHE A 35 10.77 11.59 -34.80
N ASP A 36 10.81 12.90 -35.05
CA ASP A 36 11.84 13.53 -35.87
C ASP A 36 13.26 13.39 -35.29
N LYS A 37 13.40 13.46 -33.96
CA LYS A 37 14.72 13.42 -33.30
C LYS A 37 15.20 12.01 -32.92
N VAL A 38 14.30 11.05 -32.75
CA VAL A 38 14.66 9.71 -32.22
C VAL A 38 14.34 8.60 -33.20
N ILE A 39 13.07 8.47 -33.60
CA ILE A 39 12.56 7.28 -34.31
C ILE A 39 12.71 7.41 -35.83
N GLY A 40 12.48 8.60 -36.37
CA GLY A 40 12.39 8.89 -37.79
C GLY A 40 13.72 8.75 -38.56
N PRO A 41 13.72 9.02 -39.87
CA PRO A 41 14.88 8.82 -40.73
C PRO A 41 16.10 9.67 -40.33
N GLU A 42 15.85 10.87 -39.80
CA GLU A 42 16.90 11.79 -39.32
C GLU A 42 17.20 11.64 -37.81
N GLY A 43 16.58 10.67 -37.15
CA GLY A 43 16.69 10.47 -35.72
C GLY A 43 17.98 9.78 -35.28
N VAL A 44 18.18 9.72 -33.97
CA VAL A 44 19.31 8.97 -33.34
C VAL A 44 19.35 7.51 -33.78
N LEU A 45 18.18 6.89 -34.05
CA LEU A 45 18.07 5.48 -34.42
C LEU A 45 18.19 5.21 -35.93
N LYS A 46 18.63 6.17 -36.75
CA LYS A 46 18.64 6.05 -38.23
C LYS A 46 19.40 4.83 -38.78
N GLY A 47 20.45 4.39 -38.08
CA GLY A 47 21.30 3.26 -38.50
C GLY A 47 20.89 1.91 -37.90
N LYS A 48 19.77 1.84 -37.18
CA LYS A 48 19.34 0.63 -36.43
C LYS A 48 18.03 0.09 -37.00
N VAL A 49 17.76 -1.19 -36.77
CA VAL A 49 16.49 -1.81 -37.17
C VAL A 49 15.41 -1.37 -36.19
N ARG A 50 14.33 -0.80 -36.72
CA ARG A 50 13.22 -0.24 -35.94
C ARG A 50 11.92 -0.90 -36.39
N ILE A 51 11.23 -1.55 -35.48
CA ILE A 51 9.89 -2.10 -35.69
C ILE A 51 8.95 -1.31 -34.78
N LEU A 52 8.06 -0.55 -35.40
CA LEU A 52 7.09 0.30 -34.73
C LEU A 52 5.70 -0.31 -34.91
N VAL A 53 5.06 -0.67 -33.81
CA VAL A 53 3.63 -0.98 -33.77
C VAL A 53 2.92 0.27 -33.29
N THR A 54 1.99 0.82 -34.07
CA THR A 54 1.24 2.00 -33.65
C THR A 54 -0.15 2.01 -34.28
N HIS A 55 -1.08 2.61 -33.55
CA HIS A 55 -2.39 2.99 -34.09
C HIS A 55 -2.34 4.36 -34.78
N GLY A 56 -1.29 5.16 -34.54
CA GLY A 56 -1.16 6.50 -35.09
C GLY A 56 -0.71 6.51 -36.56
N ILE A 57 -1.56 7.01 -37.44
CA ILE A 57 -1.30 7.01 -38.89
C ILE A 57 -0.37 8.15 -39.35
N GLY A 58 -0.23 9.21 -38.54
CA GLY A 58 0.43 10.47 -38.94
C GLY A 58 1.90 10.36 -39.38
N PHE A 59 2.59 9.27 -39.03
CA PHE A 59 4.02 9.07 -39.32
C PHE A 59 4.30 7.91 -40.29
N LEU A 60 3.26 7.22 -40.76
CA LEU A 60 3.41 6.04 -41.62
C LEU A 60 4.01 6.36 -42.98
N SER A 61 3.83 7.59 -43.47
CA SER A 61 4.43 8.06 -44.74
C SER A 61 5.96 8.12 -44.71
N GLN A 62 6.57 8.16 -43.53
CA GLN A 62 8.03 8.18 -43.34
C GLN A 62 8.62 6.79 -43.05
N CYS A 63 7.80 5.74 -43.06
CA CYS A 63 8.24 4.37 -42.84
C CYS A 63 8.65 3.68 -44.15
N ASP A 64 9.70 2.87 -44.09
CA ASP A 64 10.21 2.15 -45.27
C ASP A 64 9.24 1.07 -45.75
N LYS A 65 8.59 0.37 -44.82
CA LYS A 65 7.65 -0.71 -45.09
C LYS A 65 6.58 -0.77 -44.01
N ILE A 66 5.34 -0.92 -44.43
CA ILE A 66 4.16 -1.02 -43.57
C ILE A 66 3.60 -2.43 -43.72
N ILE A 67 3.26 -3.05 -42.59
CA ILE A 67 2.63 -4.37 -42.51
C ILE A 67 1.27 -4.17 -41.86
N VAL A 68 0.20 -4.48 -42.58
CA VAL A 68 -1.16 -4.40 -42.08
C VAL A 68 -1.61 -5.77 -41.63
N MET A 69 -2.18 -5.83 -40.43
CA MET A 69 -2.68 -7.07 -39.83
C MET A 69 -4.17 -6.94 -39.55
N SER A 70 -4.94 -7.99 -39.88
CA SER A 70 -6.35 -8.12 -39.56
C SER A 70 -6.66 -9.54 -39.08
N ASN A 71 -7.42 -9.69 -38.00
CA ASN A 71 -7.82 -10.98 -37.41
C ASN A 71 -6.64 -11.96 -37.19
N GLY A 72 -5.50 -11.44 -36.73
CA GLY A 72 -4.29 -12.24 -36.47
C GLY A 72 -3.57 -12.73 -37.72
N ARG A 73 -3.92 -12.25 -38.91
CA ARG A 73 -3.23 -12.55 -40.19
C ARG A 73 -2.70 -11.27 -40.81
N ILE A 74 -1.59 -11.38 -41.54
CA ILE A 74 -1.05 -10.28 -42.35
C ILE A 74 -1.91 -10.19 -43.62
N THR A 75 -2.51 -9.02 -43.86
CA THR A 75 -3.34 -8.78 -45.04
C THR A 75 -2.53 -8.17 -46.18
N GLU A 76 -1.75 -7.14 -45.88
CA GLU A 76 -1.05 -6.33 -46.88
C GLU A 76 0.35 -5.95 -46.36
N VAL A 77 1.33 -5.90 -47.28
CA VAL A 77 2.71 -5.48 -46.99
C VAL A 77 3.20 -4.65 -48.16
N GLY A 78 3.65 -3.42 -47.89
CA GLY A 78 4.12 -2.52 -48.95
C GLY A 78 4.65 -1.20 -48.39
N SER A 79 5.08 -0.33 -49.28
CA SER A 79 5.32 1.07 -48.97
C SER A 79 4.00 1.85 -48.86
N TYR A 80 4.05 3.04 -48.27
CA TYR A 80 2.86 3.88 -48.09
C TYR A 80 2.10 4.15 -49.40
N ASN A 81 2.83 4.45 -50.49
CA ASN A 81 2.21 4.76 -51.78
C ASN A 81 1.59 3.52 -52.44
N GLU A 82 2.27 2.37 -52.39
CA GLU A 82 1.75 1.11 -52.94
C GLU A 82 0.46 0.67 -52.24
N LEU A 83 0.38 0.82 -50.92
CA LEU A 83 -0.80 0.44 -50.14
C LEU A 83 -2.00 1.37 -50.36
N ILE A 84 -1.75 2.64 -50.70
CA ILE A 84 -2.82 3.58 -51.07
C ILE A 84 -3.39 3.25 -52.45
N GLU A 85 -2.53 2.94 -53.42
CA GLU A 85 -2.96 2.60 -54.79
C GLU A 85 -3.75 1.29 -54.85
N GLN A 86 -3.44 0.33 -53.98
CA GLN A 86 -4.16 -0.95 -53.89
C GLN A 86 -5.59 -0.81 -53.34
N ASN A 87 -5.93 0.35 -52.76
CA ASN A 87 -7.25 0.67 -52.20
C ASN A 87 -7.83 -0.45 -51.31
N GLY A 88 -6.95 -1.09 -50.53
CA GLY A 88 -7.26 -2.24 -49.69
C GLY A 88 -7.66 -1.85 -48.26
N THR A 89 -7.39 -2.78 -47.34
CA THR A 89 -7.67 -2.65 -45.89
C THR A 89 -6.96 -1.44 -45.29
N PHE A 90 -5.75 -1.12 -45.79
CA PHE A 90 -5.01 0.07 -45.37
C PHE A 90 -5.71 1.39 -45.73
N ALA A 91 -6.25 1.48 -46.95
CA ALA A 91 -6.92 2.69 -47.43
C ALA A 91 -8.24 2.93 -46.68
N GLU A 92 -8.97 1.86 -46.36
CA GLU A 92 -10.16 1.93 -45.50
C GLU A 92 -9.82 2.44 -44.09
N LEU A 93 -8.72 1.95 -43.49
CA LEU A 93 -8.22 2.48 -42.21
C LEU A 93 -7.88 3.97 -42.31
N LEU A 94 -7.19 4.40 -43.38
CA LEU A 94 -6.85 5.81 -43.58
C LEU A 94 -8.08 6.70 -43.70
N HIS A 95 -9.11 6.26 -44.44
CA HIS A 95 -10.38 6.99 -44.58
C HIS A 95 -11.11 7.13 -43.25
N ASN A 96 -11.16 6.06 -42.44
CA ASN A 96 -11.82 6.08 -41.13
C ASN A 96 -11.11 6.99 -40.12
N TYR A 97 -9.78 7.06 -40.16
CA TYR A 97 -9.03 8.01 -39.32
C TYR A 97 -9.17 9.46 -39.79
N GLY A 98 -9.23 9.70 -41.10
CA GLY A 98 -9.46 11.02 -41.68
C GLY A 98 -10.82 11.61 -41.31
N THR A 99 -11.87 10.79 -41.27
CA THR A 99 -13.22 11.21 -40.85
C THR A 99 -13.34 11.40 -39.34
N THR A 100 -12.57 10.65 -38.53
CA THR A 100 -12.60 10.76 -37.06
C THR A 100 -12.04 12.10 -36.57
N LYS A 101 -10.98 12.63 -37.22
CA LYS A 101 -10.46 13.97 -36.89
C LYS A 101 -11.42 15.12 -37.21
N VAL A 102 -12.31 14.95 -38.19
CA VAL A 102 -13.30 15.97 -38.56
C VAL A 102 -14.47 16.03 -37.55
N ASN A 103 -14.67 15.00 -36.74
CA ASN A 103 -15.75 14.96 -35.75
C ASN A 103 -15.30 15.32 -34.31
N GLU A 104 -14.00 15.41 -34.02
CA GLU A 104 -13.48 15.82 -32.71
C GLU A 104 -13.00 17.28 -32.66
N ASP A 105 -12.67 17.89 -33.81
CA ASP A 105 -12.35 19.31 -33.90
C ASP A 105 -13.43 20.02 -34.75
N GLY A 106 -14.47 20.50 -34.06
CA GLY A 106 -15.36 21.51 -34.62
C GLY A 106 -14.59 22.79 -34.88
N ASP A 107 -14.65 23.23 -36.13
CA ASP A 107 -14.23 24.52 -36.68
C ASP A 107 -12.72 24.78 -36.77
N GLU A 108 -12.15 24.53 -37.96
CA GLU A 108 -11.46 25.56 -38.76
C GLU A 108 -11.10 25.04 -40.16
N GLU A 109 -11.80 25.55 -41.18
CA GLU A 109 -11.35 25.49 -42.58
C GLU A 109 -10.00 26.20 -42.72
N LYS A 110 -8.91 25.48 -43.04
CA LYS A 110 -7.77 26.08 -43.76
C LYS A 110 -7.23 25.16 -44.85
N ARG A 111 -7.62 25.52 -46.08
CA ARG A 111 -6.99 25.14 -47.35
C ARG A 111 -5.47 25.37 -47.27
N TYR A 112 -4.70 24.34 -47.57
CA TYR A 112 -3.27 24.47 -47.84
C TYR A 112 -3.11 25.05 -49.26
N SER A 113 -2.59 26.26 -49.37
CA SER A 113 -2.07 26.82 -50.62
C SER A 113 -0.78 27.55 -50.30
N SER A 114 0.25 27.16 -51.02
CA SER A 114 1.63 27.61 -50.95
C SER A 114 1.78 29.13 -51.06
N SER A 115 2.73 29.71 -50.31
CA SER A 115 3.93 30.43 -50.81
C SER A 115 4.45 31.51 -49.87
N THR A 116 5.79 31.50 -49.74
CA THR A 116 6.75 32.62 -49.63
C THR A 116 6.82 33.54 -48.39
N ASP A 117 8.06 33.59 -47.88
CA ASP A 117 8.83 34.69 -47.26
C ASP A 117 8.21 35.52 -46.14
N PHE A 118 8.89 35.58 -44.99
CA PHE A 118 9.41 36.83 -44.42
C PHE A 118 10.48 36.54 -43.33
N GLN A 119 11.43 37.46 -43.25
CA GLN A 119 12.73 37.41 -42.60
C GLN A 119 12.80 38.39 -41.40
N GLY A 120 13.62 38.09 -40.38
CA GLY A 120 13.94 38.97 -39.22
C GLY A 120 13.07 38.66 -37.98
N ASP A 121 13.54 38.62 -36.73
CA ASP A 121 14.71 39.25 -36.10
C ASP A 121 15.20 38.46 -34.87
N GLU A 122 16.52 38.52 -34.64
CA GLU A 122 17.16 38.22 -33.37
C GLU A 122 16.82 39.29 -32.32
N LYS A 123 16.51 38.88 -31.07
CA LYS A 123 17.32 39.22 -29.87
C LYS A 123 16.59 38.94 -28.54
N THR A 124 17.37 38.36 -27.61
CA THR A 124 17.31 38.47 -26.14
C THR A 124 16.04 38.08 -25.41
N VAL A 125 16.09 36.98 -24.64
CA VAL A 125 16.24 37.06 -23.16
C VAL A 125 17.00 35.82 -22.70
N ALA A 126 18.30 36.00 -22.43
CA ALA A 126 19.13 35.05 -21.70
C ALA A 126 19.50 35.72 -20.38
N ILE A 127 18.67 35.53 -19.35
CA ILE A 127 18.94 35.70 -17.91
C ILE A 127 17.87 34.83 -17.23
N GLU A 128 18.23 34.15 -16.14
CA GLU A 128 17.46 33.12 -15.39
C GLU A 128 17.69 31.66 -15.80
N ALA A 129 18.94 31.19 -15.64
CA ALA A 129 19.24 29.74 -15.67
C ALA A 129 20.27 29.31 -14.61
N LYS A 130 20.35 29.99 -13.46
CA LYS A 130 21.40 29.70 -12.46
C LYS A 130 20.97 29.54 -10.99
N GLU A 131 19.69 29.48 -10.65
CA GLU A 131 19.28 29.25 -9.25
C GLU A 131 18.53 27.91 -8.97
N ASP A 132 18.24 27.10 -9.98
CA ASP A 132 17.39 25.89 -9.81
C ASP A 132 18.14 24.56 -9.55
N GLU A 133 19.47 24.57 -9.46
CA GLU A 133 20.25 23.33 -9.33
C GLU A 133 20.27 22.75 -7.89
N GLU A 134 20.12 23.57 -6.84
CA GLU A 134 20.10 23.05 -5.45
C GLU A 134 18.73 22.58 -4.97
N HIS A 135 17.64 23.11 -5.53
CA HIS A 135 16.27 22.73 -5.14
C HIS A 135 15.79 21.41 -5.78
N LYS A 136 16.45 20.94 -6.85
CA LYS A 136 16.04 19.74 -7.58
C LYS A 136 16.44 18.41 -6.90
N LYS A 137 17.36 18.45 -5.94
CA LYS A 137 17.81 17.24 -5.22
C LYS A 137 16.87 16.81 -4.08
N LYS A 138 15.94 17.68 -3.65
CA LYS A 138 14.94 17.38 -2.60
C LYS A 138 13.57 16.93 -3.11
N SER A 139 13.26 17.10 -4.40
CA SER A 139 11.91 16.82 -4.93
C SER A 139 11.71 15.39 -5.45
N SER A 140 12.76 14.57 -5.57
CA SER A 140 12.62 13.21 -6.13
C SER A 140 12.24 12.12 -5.11
N PHE A 141 12.29 12.40 -3.81
CA PHE A 141 11.86 11.44 -2.79
C PHE A 141 10.46 11.81 -2.28
N LEU A 142 9.46 11.68 -3.15
CA LEU A 142 8.03 11.89 -2.82
C LEU A 142 7.49 10.89 -1.79
N THR A 143 8.29 9.89 -1.45
CA THR A 143 7.97 8.91 -0.43
C THR A 143 8.42 9.45 0.92
N GLY A 144 7.53 10.03 1.73
CA GLY A 144 7.91 10.45 3.09
C GLY A 144 8.55 9.29 3.87
N GLU A 145 9.76 9.46 4.42
CA GLU A 145 10.36 8.47 5.33
C GLU A 145 9.55 8.43 6.62
N GLU A 146 9.11 7.24 7.01
CA GLU A 146 8.39 7.07 8.27
C GLU A 146 9.36 7.20 9.43
N LYS A 147 9.40 8.38 10.06
CA LYS A 147 10.09 8.57 11.33
C LYS A 147 9.31 7.84 12.43
N VAL A 148 9.75 6.62 12.75
CA VAL A 148 9.28 5.91 13.93
C VAL A 148 9.66 6.77 15.14
N LYS A 149 8.67 7.36 15.81
CA LYS A 149 8.90 8.02 17.10
C LYS A 149 9.28 6.94 18.10
N SER A 150 10.58 6.77 18.32
CA SER A 150 11.12 5.94 19.40
C SER A 150 10.99 6.75 20.69
N GLY A 151 10.12 6.32 21.60
CA GLY A 151 9.85 7.00 22.85
C GLY A 151 8.76 6.31 23.66
N ASN A 152 8.60 6.71 24.92
CA ASN A 152 7.59 6.16 25.81
C ASN A 152 6.18 6.31 25.21
N ILE A 153 5.39 5.24 25.32
CA ILE A 153 4.01 5.22 24.85
C ILE A 153 3.24 6.33 25.59
N ARG A 154 2.66 7.25 24.84
CA ARG A 154 1.82 8.31 25.42
C ARG A 154 0.59 7.66 26.06
N LEU A 155 0.29 7.97 27.32
CA LEU A 155 -0.91 7.49 28.03
C LEU A 155 -2.22 7.81 27.27
N SER A 156 -2.23 8.85 26.45
CA SER A 156 -3.34 9.18 25.55
C SER A 156 -3.69 8.06 24.56
N VAL A 157 -2.68 7.28 24.14
CA VAL A 157 -2.85 6.12 23.25
C VAL A 157 -3.50 4.96 23.99
N LEU A 158 -3.07 4.70 25.24
CA LEU A 158 -3.70 3.69 26.09
C LEU A 158 -5.15 4.05 26.39
N ASN A 159 -5.44 5.33 26.69
CA ASN A 159 -6.82 5.76 26.92
C ASN A 159 -7.69 5.60 25.65
N SER A 160 -7.12 5.87 24.47
CA SER A 160 -7.81 5.64 23.19
C SER A 160 -8.07 4.15 22.93
N TYR A 161 -7.15 3.26 23.34
CA TYR A 161 -7.35 1.81 23.27
C TYR A 161 -8.43 1.33 24.24
N ILE A 162 -8.43 1.81 25.48
CA ILE A 162 -9.46 1.51 26.50
C ILE A 162 -10.84 1.99 26.03
N LYS A 163 -10.92 3.17 25.42
CA LYS A 163 -12.15 3.70 24.81
C LYS A 163 -12.65 2.80 23.67
N SER A 164 -11.76 2.19 22.91
CA SER A 164 -12.11 1.22 21.87
C SER A 164 -12.60 -0.12 22.44
N CYS A 165 -12.04 -0.56 23.57
CA CYS A 165 -12.44 -1.78 24.29
C CYS A 165 -13.84 -1.67 24.93
N THR A 166 -14.43 -0.47 25.00
CA THR A 166 -15.64 -0.14 25.77
C THR A 166 -15.35 -0.12 27.27
N TYR A 167 -15.73 0.96 27.94
CA TYR A 167 -15.41 1.19 29.36
C TYR A 167 -15.86 0.03 30.27
N TYR A 168 -17.01 -0.57 29.96
CA TYR A 168 -17.60 -1.67 30.74
C TYR A 168 -16.72 -2.94 30.73
N ILE A 169 -16.16 -3.33 29.58
CA ILE A 169 -15.31 -4.52 29.48
C ILE A 169 -13.97 -4.26 30.18
N SER A 170 -13.41 -3.05 30.05
CA SER A 170 -12.19 -2.69 30.77
C SER A 170 -12.36 -2.73 32.28
N LEU A 171 -13.50 -2.28 32.80
CA LEU A 171 -13.81 -2.34 34.22
C LEU A 171 -13.95 -3.80 34.69
N LEU A 172 -14.59 -4.65 33.89
CA LEU A 172 -14.75 -6.07 34.18
C LEU A 172 -13.40 -6.81 34.23
N ILE A 173 -12.46 -6.49 33.32
CA ILE A 173 -11.10 -7.05 33.31
C ILE A 173 -10.36 -6.68 34.60
N THR A 174 -10.37 -5.40 34.99
CA THR A 174 -9.74 -4.93 36.22
C THR A 174 -10.35 -5.60 37.46
N PHE A 175 -11.67 -5.77 37.47
CA PHE A 175 -12.38 -6.43 38.57
C PHE A 175 -11.96 -7.90 38.74
N PHE A 176 -11.97 -8.70 37.67
CA PHE A 176 -11.53 -10.11 37.76
C PHE A 176 -10.04 -10.25 38.11
N TYR A 177 -9.20 -9.32 37.63
CA TYR A 177 -7.79 -9.30 37.99
C TYR A 177 -7.59 -9.01 39.49
N MET A 178 -8.30 -8.02 40.04
CA MET A 178 -8.27 -7.71 41.47
C MET A 178 -8.80 -8.88 42.31
N LEU A 179 -9.86 -9.54 41.87
CA LEU A 179 -10.40 -10.72 42.56
C LEU A 179 -9.42 -11.89 42.56
N SER A 180 -8.78 -12.17 41.42
CA SER A 180 -7.76 -13.22 41.30
C SER A 180 -6.53 -12.94 42.17
N SER A 181 -6.02 -11.70 42.11
CA SER A 181 -4.88 -11.29 42.94
C SER A 181 -5.24 -11.28 44.43
N GLY A 182 -6.46 -10.87 44.79
CA GLY A 182 -6.96 -10.89 46.16
C GLY A 182 -7.06 -12.31 46.71
N ALA A 183 -7.66 -13.24 45.95
CA ALA A 183 -7.74 -14.64 46.33
C ALA A 183 -6.35 -15.28 46.51
N ALA A 184 -5.39 -14.94 45.64
CA ALA A 184 -4.01 -15.42 45.76
C ALA A 184 -3.31 -14.92 47.03
N VAL A 185 -3.49 -13.64 47.39
CA VAL A 185 -2.96 -13.10 48.65
C VAL A 185 -3.65 -13.76 49.84
N SER A 186 -4.98 -13.90 49.81
CA SER A 186 -5.75 -14.57 50.87
C SER A 186 -5.32 -16.03 51.08
N GLN A 187 -5.04 -16.76 50.00
CA GLN A 187 -4.53 -18.14 50.07
C GLN A 187 -3.17 -18.21 50.79
N ASN A 188 -2.25 -17.29 50.50
CA ASN A 188 -0.94 -17.22 51.15
C ASN A 188 -1.05 -16.79 52.62
N VAL A 189 -1.90 -15.80 52.93
CA VAL A 189 -2.14 -15.37 54.32
C VAL A 189 -2.78 -16.49 55.14
N TRP A 190 -3.71 -17.24 54.56
CA TRP A 190 -4.34 -18.39 55.21
C TRP A 190 -3.32 -19.50 55.50
N LEU A 191 -2.43 -19.79 54.54
CA LEU A 191 -1.36 -20.77 54.72
C LEU A 191 -0.40 -20.35 55.86
N ALA A 192 -0.06 -19.05 55.94
CA ALA A 192 0.75 -18.51 57.03
C ALA A 192 0.06 -18.63 58.40
N HIS A 193 -1.25 -18.34 58.46
CA HIS A 193 -2.04 -18.53 59.68
C HIS A 193 -2.08 -20.01 60.10
N TRP A 194 -2.38 -20.92 59.17
CA TRP A 194 -2.43 -22.36 59.44
C TRP A 194 -1.08 -22.89 59.92
N SER A 195 0.03 -22.48 59.32
CA SER A 195 1.39 -22.85 59.77
C SER A 195 1.65 -22.46 61.23
N ASN A 196 1.27 -21.25 61.64
CA ASN A 196 1.46 -20.78 63.01
C ASN A 196 0.55 -21.49 64.03
N THR A 197 -0.69 -21.83 63.64
CA THR A 197 -1.61 -22.61 64.49
C THR A 197 -1.07 -24.02 64.72
N GLN A 198 -0.47 -24.64 63.70
CA GLN A 198 0.12 -25.98 63.80
C GLN A 198 1.31 -26.03 64.76
N ASP A 199 2.20 -25.03 64.70
CA ASP A 199 3.38 -24.94 65.58
C ASP A 199 2.99 -24.74 67.06
N ASN A 200 1.92 -23.99 67.34
CA ASN A 200 1.41 -23.82 68.71
C ASN A 200 0.75 -25.10 69.26
N ASN A 201 -0.06 -25.79 68.45
CA ASN A 201 -0.74 -27.02 68.89
C ASN A 201 0.22 -28.18 69.15
N ASN A 202 1.38 -28.25 68.50
CA ASN A 202 2.39 -29.29 68.79
C ASN A 202 3.06 -29.13 70.17
N ASN A 203 2.97 -27.96 70.80
CA ASN A 203 3.55 -27.71 72.13
C ASN A 203 2.63 -28.15 73.29
N ASP A 204 1.33 -28.27 73.01
CA ASP A 204 0.34 -28.82 73.94
C ASP A 204 0.06 -30.29 73.55
N ASN A 205 0.19 -31.24 74.48
CA ASN A 205 0.06 -32.69 74.23
C ASN A 205 -1.38 -33.15 73.88
N ASP A 206 -2.23 -32.26 73.37
CA ASP A 206 -3.60 -32.57 73.00
C ASP A 206 -3.66 -33.23 71.61
N SER A 207 -4.50 -34.26 71.54
CA SER A 207 -4.65 -35.12 70.36
C SER A 207 -4.93 -34.29 69.11
N PHE A 208 -4.18 -34.55 68.03
CA PHE A 208 -4.41 -33.98 66.71
C PHE A 208 -5.91 -34.02 66.33
N ASN A 209 -6.58 -32.86 66.36
CA ASN A 209 -7.97 -32.75 65.92
C ASN A 209 -8.02 -32.82 64.39
N ASN A 210 -8.42 -33.97 63.86
CA ASN A 210 -8.60 -34.18 62.42
C ASN A 210 -9.65 -33.23 61.82
N ASP A 211 -10.58 -32.72 62.63
CA ASP A 211 -11.64 -31.80 62.20
C ASP A 211 -11.10 -30.40 61.86
N ASP A 212 -10.11 -29.89 62.61
CA ASP A 212 -9.46 -28.60 62.32
C ASP A 212 -8.61 -28.68 61.05
N LEU A 213 -7.97 -29.84 60.82
CA LEU A 213 -7.23 -30.12 59.59
C LEU A 213 -8.17 -30.12 58.36
N ALA A 214 -9.33 -30.78 58.47
CA ALA A 214 -10.31 -30.84 57.40
C ALA A 214 -10.90 -29.46 57.07
N LEU A 215 -11.17 -28.63 58.08
CA LEU A 215 -11.67 -27.27 57.91
C LEU A 215 -10.62 -26.37 57.24
N ASN A 216 -9.37 -26.39 57.72
CA ASN A 216 -8.29 -25.57 57.16
C ASN A 216 -7.96 -25.93 55.71
N LEU A 217 -7.96 -27.22 55.39
CA LEU A 217 -7.76 -27.72 54.03
C LEU A 217 -8.94 -27.34 53.12
N GLY A 218 -10.17 -27.38 53.63
CA GLY A 218 -11.38 -26.95 52.93
C GLY A 218 -11.36 -25.46 52.56
N VAL A 219 -10.96 -24.58 53.50
CA VAL A 219 -10.84 -23.14 53.25
C VAL A 219 -9.74 -22.83 52.23
N TYR A 220 -8.59 -23.51 52.32
CA TYR A 220 -7.53 -23.39 51.32
C TYR A 220 -7.99 -23.82 49.92
N GLY A 221 -8.67 -24.97 49.82
CA GLY A 221 -9.26 -25.45 48.56
C GLY A 221 -10.29 -24.48 47.98
N LEU A 222 -11.12 -23.86 48.83
CA LEU A 222 -12.10 -22.85 48.41
C LEU A 222 -11.42 -21.63 47.79
N PHE A 223 -10.36 -21.10 48.41
CA PHE A 223 -9.61 -19.97 47.86
C PHE A 223 -8.95 -20.31 46.52
N GLY A 224 -8.40 -21.53 46.37
CA GLY A 224 -7.84 -22.01 45.11
C GLY A 224 -8.90 -22.13 44.00
N VAL A 225 -10.07 -22.68 44.31
CA VAL A 225 -11.20 -22.76 43.36
C VAL A 225 -11.70 -21.36 42.98
N LEU A 226 -11.82 -20.45 43.94
CA LEU A 226 -12.20 -19.06 43.70
C LEU A 226 -11.19 -18.34 42.81
N GLN A 227 -9.89 -18.54 43.07
CA GLN A 227 -8.81 -18.00 42.24
C GLN A 227 -8.90 -18.53 40.81
N ALA A 228 -9.03 -19.85 40.63
CA ALA A 228 -9.12 -20.48 39.31
C ALA A 228 -10.34 -19.97 38.53
N ALA A 229 -11.51 -19.87 39.17
CA ALA A 229 -12.71 -19.31 38.55
C ALA A 229 -12.51 -17.84 38.12
N ALA A 230 -11.85 -17.02 38.96
CA ALA A 230 -11.55 -15.64 38.63
C ALA A 230 -10.56 -15.51 37.45
N VAL A 231 -9.54 -16.37 37.37
CA VAL A 231 -8.58 -16.40 36.25
C VAL A 231 -9.28 -16.76 34.94
N LEU A 232 -10.19 -17.75 34.96
CA LEU A 232 -10.99 -18.10 33.78
C LEU A 232 -11.88 -16.94 33.33
N GLY A 233 -12.54 -16.26 34.28
CA GLY A 233 -13.33 -15.07 34.01
C GLY A 233 -12.51 -13.93 33.40
N PHE A 234 -11.31 -13.67 33.94
CA PHE A 234 -10.36 -12.71 33.40
C PHE A 234 -9.96 -13.05 31.96
N SER A 235 -9.57 -14.31 31.70
CA SER A 235 -9.16 -14.78 30.38
C SER A 235 -10.26 -14.58 29.34
N PHE A 236 -11.49 -14.97 29.66
CA PHE A 236 -12.63 -14.82 28.77
C PHE A 236 -12.98 -13.35 28.51
N SER A 237 -12.95 -12.51 29.55
CA SER A 237 -13.20 -11.08 29.43
C SER A 237 -12.15 -10.38 28.56
N LEU A 238 -10.86 -10.74 28.73
CA LEU A 238 -9.76 -10.22 27.93
C LEU A 238 -9.87 -10.66 26.46
N ALA A 239 -10.25 -11.90 26.21
CA ALA A 239 -10.47 -12.43 24.86
C ALA A 239 -11.55 -11.64 24.11
N ILE A 240 -12.72 -11.44 24.74
CA ILE A 240 -13.81 -10.68 24.14
C ILE A 240 -13.43 -9.20 23.95
N GLY A 241 -12.76 -8.60 24.94
CA GLY A 241 -12.31 -7.22 24.89
C GLY A 241 -11.32 -6.96 23.74
N SER A 242 -10.32 -7.84 23.60
CA SER A 242 -9.32 -7.74 22.54
C SER A 242 -9.91 -7.94 21.13
N LEU A 243 -10.84 -8.87 20.96
CA LEU A 243 -11.55 -9.07 19.69
C LEU A 243 -12.37 -7.84 19.29
N LYS A 244 -13.19 -7.31 20.21
CA LYS A 244 -13.99 -6.10 19.96
C LYS A 244 -13.12 -4.88 19.67
N ALA A 245 -12.04 -4.70 20.42
CA ALA A 245 -11.10 -3.61 20.20
C ALA A 245 -10.43 -3.71 18.82
N SER A 246 -10.03 -4.91 18.41
CA SER A 246 -9.42 -5.15 17.09
C SER A 246 -10.35 -4.76 15.94
N VAL A 247 -11.62 -5.19 15.99
CA VAL A 247 -12.62 -4.86 14.96
C VAL A 247 -12.83 -3.35 14.91
N LYS A 248 -13.06 -2.69 16.05
CA LYS A 248 -13.32 -1.25 16.11
C LYS A 248 -12.13 -0.41 15.64
N LEU A 249 -10.91 -0.82 15.96
CA LEU A 249 -9.69 -0.16 15.48
C LEU A 249 -9.49 -0.37 13.97
N HIS A 250 -9.77 -1.57 13.46
CA HIS A 250 -9.69 -1.87 12.03
C HIS A 250 -10.70 -1.07 11.23
N ASP A 251 -11.96 -0.99 11.68
CA ASP A 251 -13.02 -0.22 11.02
C ASP A 251 -12.74 1.28 11.07
N GLY A 252 -12.21 1.77 12.20
CA GLY A 252 -11.74 3.15 12.33
C GLY A 252 -10.60 3.46 11.36
N MET A 253 -9.61 2.57 11.24
CA MET A 253 -8.52 2.73 10.28
C MET A 253 -9.00 2.66 8.83
N LEU A 254 -9.90 1.73 8.51
CA LEU A 254 -10.47 1.54 7.18
C LEU A 254 -11.30 2.75 6.74
N SER A 255 -12.17 3.27 7.62
CA SER A 255 -12.97 4.46 7.31
C SER A 255 -12.10 5.69 7.09
N ASN A 256 -11.02 5.86 7.87
CA ASN A 256 -10.10 6.98 7.73
C ASN A 256 -9.27 6.90 6.45
N ILE A 257 -8.80 5.71 6.05
CA ILE A 257 -8.05 5.54 4.80
C ILE A 257 -8.94 5.79 3.57
N LEU A 258 -10.19 5.31 3.60
CA LEU A 258 -11.15 5.51 2.50
C LEU A 258 -11.56 6.98 2.33
N ARG A 259 -11.51 7.77 3.40
CA ARG A 259 -11.79 9.22 3.37
C ARG A 259 -10.56 10.08 3.08
N SER A 260 -9.39 9.47 2.90
CA SER A 260 -8.16 10.22 2.65
C SER A 260 -8.08 10.67 1.17
N PRO A 261 -7.55 11.87 0.89
CA PRO A 261 -7.43 12.38 -0.48
C PRO A 261 -6.40 11.59 -1.30
N MET A 262 -6.51 11.61 -2.63
CA MET A 262 -5.62 10.86 -3.53
C MET A 262 -4.12 11.18 -3.31
N SER A 263 -3.80 12.42 -2.94
CA SER A 263 -2.45 12.86 -2.58
C SER A 263 -1.80 12.02 -1.46
N PHE A 264 -2.59 11.48 -0.54
CA PHE A 264 -2.09 10.56 0.48
C PHE A 264 -1.58 9.24 -0.14
N PHE A 265 -2.29 8.70 -1.13
CA PHE A 265 -1.92 7.44 -1.80
C PHE A 265 -0.73 7.61 -2.74
N ASP A 266 -0.52 8.80 -3.30
CA ASP A 266 0.64 9.07 -4.15
C ASP A 266 1.94 9.24 -3.34
N THR A 267 1.83 9.71 -2.10
CA THR A 267 2.98 9.92 -1.20
C THR A 267 3.27 8.73 -0.28
N THR A 268 2.29 7.86 -0.04
CA THR A 268 2.45 6.66 0.79
C THR A 268 2.41 5.38 -0.04
N PRO A 269 3.49 4.58 -0.04
CA PRO A 269 3.53 3.36 -0.81
C PRO A 269 2.54 2.33 -0.24
N LEU A 270 1.82 1.67 -1.14
CA LEU A 270 0.78 0.69 -0.81
C LEU A 270 1.25 -0.39 0.18
N GLY A 271 2.51 -0.81 0.08
CA GLY A 271 3.12 -1.78 0.99
C GLY A 271 3.12 -1.36 2.47
N ARG A 272 3.20 -0.05 2.78
CA ARG A 272 3.14 0.45 4.17
C ARG A 272 1.75 0.34 4.76
N ILE A 273 0.74 0.70 3.97
CA ILE A 273 -0.67 0.60 4.35
C ILE A 273 -0.98 -0.88 4.63
N LEU A 274 -0.62 -1.77 3.70
CA LEU A 274 -0.82 -3.20 3.85
C LEU A 274 -0.10 -3.78 5.09
N ASN A 275 1.14 -3.37 5.36
CA ASN A 275 1.90 -3.81 6.53
C ASN A 275 1.23 -3.38 7.85
N ARG A 276 0.58 -2.21 7.88
CA ARG A 276 -0.17 -1.77 9.07
C ARG A 276 -1.41 -2.62 9.29
N PHE A 277 -2.20 -2.87 8.24
CA PHE A 277 -3.38 -3.74 8.32
C PHE A 277 -3.02 -5.18 8.74
N SER A 278 -1.97 -5.76 8.16
CA SER A 278 -1.54 -7.12 8.49
C SER A 278 -1.03 -7.24 9.92
N LYS A 279 -0.24 -6.27 10.40
CA LYS A 279 0.28 -6.25 11.77
C LYS A 279 -0.81 -6.05 12.82
N VAL A 280 -1.80 -5.19 12.56
CA VAL A 280 -2.93 -4.99 13.49
C VAL A 280 -3.72 -6.28 13.66
N LYS A 281 -4.04 -6.96 12.56
CA LYS A 281 -4.73 -8.26 12.58
C LYS A 281 -3.90 -9.34 13.30
N LYS A 282 -2.59 -9.41 13.01
CA LYS A 282 -1.70 -10.41 13.62
C LYS A 282 -1.52 -10.19 15.12
N ARG A 283 -1.29 -8.94 15.56
CA ARG A 283 -1.09 -8.64 16.99
C ARG A 283 -2.34 -8.87 17.83
N ALA A 284 -3.53 -8.63 17.28
CA ALA A 284 -4.78 -8.97 17.97
C ALA A 284 -4.89 -10.49 18.22
N SER A 285 -4.50 -11.32 17.25
CA SER A 285 -4.45 -12.78 17.41
C SER A 285 -3.35 -13.22 18.38
N THR A 286 -2.15 -12.64 18.27
CA THR A 286 -0.99 -13.06 19.09
C THR A 286 -1.14 -12.69 20.58
N VAL A 287 -1.86 -11.62 20.93
CA VAL A 287 -2.13 -11.30 22.35
C VAL A 287 -2.98 -12.39 23.01
N TYR A 288 -3.89 -13.01 22.26
CA TYR A 288 -4.67 -14.15 22.72
C TYR A 288 -3.80 -15.42 22.82
N ASP A 289 -3.03 -15.73 21.78
CA ASP A 289 -2.17 -16.91 21.75
C ASP A 289 -1.05 -16.87 22.81
N GLY A 290 -0.46 -15.68 23.04
CA GLY A 290 0.58 -15.47 24.04
C GLY A 290 0.08 -15.67 25.47
N PHE A 291 -1.18 -15.35 25.75
CA PHE A 291 -1.78 -15.55 27.08
C PHE A 291 -2.17 -17.02 27.32
N ILE A 292 -2.64 -17.72 26.29
CA ILE A 292 -2.88 -19.17 26.32
C ILE A 292 -1.56 -19.93 26.55
N LEU A 293 -0.49 -19.54 25.85
CA LEU A 293 0.83 -20.18 25.98
C LEU A 293 1.52 -19.87 27.31
N TYR A 294 1.27 -18.71 27.92
CA TYR A 294 1.81 -18.36 29.24
C TYR A 294 1.14 -19.17 30.37
N ASN A 295 -0.16 -19.45 30.27
CA ASN A 295 -0.88 -20.29 31.26
C ASN A 295 -0.66 -21.80 31.07
N TYR A 296 0.09 -22.24 30.06
CA TYR A 296 0.40 -23.66 29.82
C TYR A 296 1.85 -24.02 30.16
N LYS A 297 2.65 -23.05 30.64
CA LYS A 297 4.10 -23.20 30.86
C LYS A 297 4.53 -23.16 32.33
N ASP A 298 3.58 -22.97 33.23
CA ASP A 298 3.71 -23.17 34.68
C ASP A 298 2.78 -24.31 35.11
#